data_AF-A0AA39GBN7-F1
#
_entry.id   AF-A0AA39GBN7-F1
#
_cell.length_a   1.000
_cell.length_b   1.000
_cell.length_c   1.000
_cell.angle_alpha   90.00
_cell.angle_beta   90.00
_cell.angle_gamma   90.00
#
_symmetry.space_group_name_H-M   'P 1'
#
loop_
_entity.id
_entity.type
_entity.pdbx_description
1 polymer ?
#
loop_
_entity_poly.entity_id
_entity_poly.type
_entity_poly.pdbx_seq_one_letter_code
_entity_poly.pdbx_strand_id
1 'polypeptide(L)'
;MHFATSFFGLAAAAIAVNAASVTFKTLDDVTRKIVFTPSPGSPQIEPVTVNNAQDTTVQFPDHYQGNFYAVAEGANDQPGMLGELLFGGWMGFTYFDVSAIVDPNDKNGVKLMYPAEAQQPTSGCESFPCNNAYYLPDDVQTKVTPETHIITTLGGSA
;
A
#
# COMPACT_ATOMS: atom_id res chain seq x y z
N MET A 1 -0.58 49.16 -31.02
CA MET A 1 -1.18 48.98 -29.68
C MET A 1 -0.94 47.54 -29.26
N HIS A 2 -0.12 47.32 -28.24
CA HIS A 2 0.08 46.01 -27.63
C HIS A 2 -1.11 45.68 -26.73
N PHE A 3 -1.77 44.55 -26.96
CA PHE A 3 -2.65 43.94 -25.97
C PHE A 3 -1.95 42.70 -25.43
N ALA A 4 -1.45 42.80 -24.20
CA ALA A 4 -0.96 41.67 -23.44
C ALA A 4 -2.16 40.97 -22.80
N THR A 5 -2.45 39.75 -23.23
CA THR A 5 -3.48 38.91 -22.63
C THR A 5 -2.84 38.08 -21.51
N SER A 6 -2.91 38.55 -20.27
CA SER A 6 -2.54 37.76 -19.11
C SER A 6 -3.67 36.79 -18.78
N PHE A 7 -3.48 35.51 -19.07
CA PHE A 7 -4.31 34.44 -18.52
C PHE A 7 -3.87 34.16 -17.08
N PHE A 8 -4.75 34.47 -16.12
CA PHE A 8 -4.63 34.00 -14.75
C PHE A 8 -4.92 32.49 -14.73
N GLY A 9 -3.88 31.67 -14.50
CA GLY A 9 -4.04 30.25 -14.22
C GLY A 9 -4.52 30.06 -12.78
N LEU A 10 -5.74 29.55 -12.60
CA LEU A 10 -6.25 29.12 -11.30
C LEU A 10 -5.70 27.72 -11.02
N ALA A 11 -4.63 27.62 -10.22
CA ALA A 11 -4.17 26.33 -9.72
C ALA A 11 -5.17 25.86 -8.66
N ALA A 12 -6.05 24.93 -9.02
CA ALA A 12 -6.89 24.22 -8.05
C ALA A 12 -5.99 23.30 -7.22
N ALA A 13 -5.70 23.68 -5.99
CA ALA A 13 -5.08 22.78 -5.02
C ALA A 13 -6.16 21.79 -4.55
N ALA A 14 -6.11 20.56 -5.03
CA ALA A 14 -6.90 19.48 -4.44
C ALA A 14 -6.35 19.22 -3.03
N ILE A 15 -7.10 19.64 -2.02
CA ILE A 15 -6.81 19.28 -0.63
C ILE A 15 -7.13 17.80 -0.51
N ALA A 16 -6.09 16.95 -0.49
CA ALA A 16 -6.24 15.56 -0.14
C ALA A 16 -6.77 15.48 1.30
N VAL A 17 -8.02 15.08 1.47
CA VAL A 17 -8.55 14.73 2.78
C VAL A 17 -7.95 13.37 3.16
N ASN A 18 -7.18 13.32 4.24
CA ASN A 18 -6.70 12.05 4.80
C ASN A 18 -7.91 11.29 5.35
N ALA A 19 -8.32 10.22 4.67
CA ALA A 19 -9.54 9.45 4.98
C ALA A 19 -9.27 7.99 5.33
N ALA A 20 -8.10 7.49 4.95
CA ALA A 20 -7.69 6.12 5.14
C ALA A 20 -6.23 6.06 5.59
N SER A 21 -5.80 4.91 6.11
CA SER A 21 -4.42 4.74 6.54
C SER A 21 -3.93 3.30 6.45
N VAL A 22 -2.61 3.17 6.29
CA VAL A 22 -1.90 1.90 6.42
C VAL A 22 -0.84 2.05 7.50
N THR A 23 -0.87 1.17 8.51
CA THR A 23 0.22 1.05 9.49
C THR A 23 1.13 -0.11 9.10
N PHE A 24 2.42 0.22 8.93
CA PHE A 24 3.47 -0.74 8.66
C PHE A 24 4.12 -1.20 9.96
N LYS A 25 4.15 -2.52 10.16
CA LYS A 25 4.81 -3.18 11.30
C LYS A 25 5.99 -4.01 10.79
N THR A 26 7.21 -3.57 11.06
CA THR A 26 8.42 -4.30 10.70
C THR A 26 8.73 -5.34 11.78
N LEU A 27 8.76 -6.62 11.41
CA LEU A 27 8.88 -7.75 12.33
C LEU A 27 10.31 -8.31 12.45
N ASP A 28 11.26 -7.77 11.71
CA ASP A 28 12.70 -8.08 11.80
C ASP A 28 13.53 -6.81 12.04
N ASP A 29 14.85 -6.88 11.94
CA ASP A 29 15.77 -5.76 12.19
C ASP A 29 16.16 -4.96 10.93
N VAL A 30 15.46 -5.17 9.81
CA VAL A 30 15.80 -4.55 8.52
C VAL A 30 15.02 -3.27 8.30
N THR A 31 15.74 -2.16 8.15
CA THR A 31 15.17 -0.88 7.66
C THR A 31 14.75 -1.02 6.20
N ARG A 32 13.55 -0.54 5.87
CA ARG A 32 12.99 -0.58 4.51
C ARG A 32 12.46 0.78 4.09
N LYS A 33 12.47 1.04 2.78
CA LYS A 33 11.70 2.09 2.13
C LYS A 33 10.42 1.47 1.56
N ILE A 34 9.26 1.98 1.94
CA ILE A 34 7.99 1.66 1.28
C ILE A 34 7.83 2.59 0.08
N VAL A 35 7.64 2.00 -1.10
CA VAL A 35 7.46 2.72 -2.36
C VAL A 35 6.01 2.54 -2.81
N PHE A 36 5.32 3.64 -3.09
CA PHE A 36 3.92 3.66 -3.51
C PHE A 36 3.81 3.87 -5.02
N THR A 37 3.00 3.02 -5.67
CA THR A 37 2.67 3.10 -7.09
C THR A 37 1.17 3.35 -7.24
N PRO A 38 0.72 4.59 -7.43
CA PRO A 38 -0.70 4.89 -7.61
C PRO A 38 -1.20 4.37 -8.96
N SER A 39 -2.44 3.91 -9.01
CA SER A 39 -3.17 3.71 -10.27
C SER A 39 -3.49 5.06 -10.93
N PRO A 40 -3.71 5.09 -12.25
CA PRO A 40 -4.09 6.32 -12.95
C PRO A 40 -5.27 7.03 -12.28
N GLY A 41 -5.09 8.31 -11.95
CA GLY A 41 -6.10 9.14 -11.27
C GLY A 41 -5.96 9.19 -9.74
N SER A 42 -5.20 8.27 -9.13
CA SER A 42 -4.83 8.38 -7.72
C SER A 42 -3.60 9.29 -7.53
N PRO A 43 -3.53 10.07 -6.44
CA PRO A 43 -2.40 10.97 -6.21
C PRO A 43 -1.14 10.20 -5.82
N GLN A 44 0.03 10.74 -6.15
CA GLN A 44 1.31 10.20 -5.69
C GLN A 44 1.45 10.38 -4.17
N ILE A 45 1.90 9.32 -3.51
CA ILE A 45 2.34 9.35 -2.10
C ILE A 45 3.87 9.23 -2.09
N GLU A 46 4.53 10.07 -1.30
CA GLU A 46 5.97 10.01 -1.14
C GLU A 46 6.39 8.72 -0.42
N PRO A 47 7.49 8.07 -0.83
CA PRO A 47 8.03 6.91 -0.13
C PRO A 47 8.31 7.19 1.34
N VAL A 48 8.13 6.20 2.21
CA VAL A 48 8.42 6.32 3.65
C VAL A 48 9.44 5.30 4.11
N THR A 49 10.28 5.67 5.07
CA THR A 49 11.20 4.74 5.73
C THR A 49 10.51 4.11 6.94
N VAL A 50 10.67 2.79 7.10
CA VAL A 50 10.10 1.99 8.17
C VAL A 50 11.17 1.06 8.76
N ASN A 51 11.07 0.79 10.06
CA ASN A 51 11.93 -0.14 10.80
C ASN A 51 11.16 -0.67 12.01
N ASN A 52 11.79 -1.52 12.82
CA ASN A 52 11.17 -2.12 14.00
C ASN A 52 11.20 -1.25 15.28
N ALA A 53 11.74 -0.02 15.21
CA ALA A 53 11.77 0.85 16.38
C ALA A 53 10.37 1.41 16.71
N GLN A 54 9.51 1.54 15.70
CA GLN A 54 8.12 1.97 15.85
C GLN A 54 7.27 1.53 14.66
N ASP A 55 5.98 1.35 14.89
CA ASP A 55 4.99 1.23 13.81
C ASP A 55 4.86 2.56 13.07
N THR A 56 4.93 2.54 11.73
CA THR A 56 4.80 3.74 10.90
C THR A 56 3.43 3.76 10.23
N THR A 57 2.64 4.80 10.49
CA THR A 57 1.31 4.97 9.87
C THR A 57 1.38 6.01 8.76
N VAL A 58 0.96 5.62 7.56
CA VAL A 58 0.85 6.49 6.39
C VAL A 58 -0.62 6.80 6.14
N GLN A 59 -0.91 8.08 5.89
CA GLN A 59 -2.24 8.54 5.55
C GLN A 59 -2.45 8.47 4.03
N PHE A 60 -3.64 8.04 3.64
CA PHE A 60 -4.08 7.92 2.27
C PHE A 60 -5.27 8.85 2.03
N PRO A 61 -5.34 9.44 0.83
CA PRO A 61 -6.53 10.15 0.40
C PRO A 61 -7.70 9.18 0.25
N ASP A 62 -8.90 9.71 0.39
CA ASP A 62 -10.11 8.97 0.03
C ASP A 62 -10.05 8.49 -1.42
N HIS A 63 -10.66 7.34 -1.70
CA HIS A 63 -10.67 6.70 -3.02
C HIS A 63 -9.29 6.38 -3.63
N TYR A 64 -8.21 6.35 -2.83
CA TYR A 64 -6.90 5.95 -3.36
C TYR A 64 -6.94 4.50 -3.85
N GLN A 65 -6.41 4.29 -5.05
CA GLN A 65 -6.17 2.99 -5.66
C GLN A 65 -4.70 2.87 -6.06
N GLY A 66 -4.07 1.76 -5.72
CA GLY A 66 -2.71 1.47 -6.14
C GLY A 66 -2.10 0.32 -5.35
N ASN A 67 -0.78 0.23 -5.41
CA ASN A 67 -0.03 -0.74 -4.64
C ASN A 67 1.19 -0.10 -3.98
N PHE A 68 1.84 -0.87 -3.11
CA PHE A 68 3.13 -0.55 -2.55
C PHE A 68 3.99 -1.80 -2.42
N TYR A 69 5.30 -1.61 -2.33
CA TYR A 69 6.27 -2.65 -2.03
C TYR A 69 7.34 -2.11 -1.09
N ALA A 70 8.11 -3.01 -0.48
CA ALA A 70 9.14 -2.66 0.48
C ALA A 70 10.53 -3.00 -0.05
N VAL A 71 11.42 -2.02 -0.04
CA VAL A 71 12.81 -2.14 -0.50
C VAL A 71 13.73 -2.09 0.71
N ALA A 72 14.51 -3.14 0.95
CA ALA A 72 15.51 -3.14 2.02
C ALA A 72 16.59 -2.07 1.77
N GLU A 73 17.11 -1.48 2.85
CA GLU A 73 18.20 -0.51 2.76
C GLU A 73 19.41 -1.10 2.01
N GLY A 74 19.91 -0.36 1.01
CA GLY A 74 21.01 -0.80 0.15
C GLY A 74 20.63 -1.78 -0.97
N ALA A 75 19.38 -2.26 -1.04
CA ALA A 75 18.89 -3.06 -2.16
C ALA A 75 18.53 -2.19 -3.38
N ASN A 76 18.43 -2.83 -4.54
CA ASN A 76 17.91 -2.18 -5.74
C ASN A 76 16.42 -1.85 -5.56
N ASP A 77 16.01 -0.68 -6.05
CA ASP A 77 14.60 -0.28 -6.07
C ASP A 77 13.85 -1.07 -7.16
N GLN A 78 13.32 -2.23 -6.76
CA GLN A 78 12.59 -3.15 -7.62
C GLN A 78 11.38 -3.69 -6.85
N PRO A 79 10.21 -3.82 -7.48
CA PRO A 79 9.04 -4.39 -6.82
C PRO A 79 9.22 -5.86 -6.46
N GLY A 80 8.82 -6.21 -5.24
CA GLY A 80 8.76 -7.58 -4.72
C GLY A 80 7.31 -8.06 -4.58
N MET A 81 6.98 -8.62 -3.41
CA MET A 81 5.59 -8.85 -3.01
C MET A 81 4.91 -7.48 -2.84
N LEU A 82 3.72 -7.34 -3.42
CA LEU A 82 2.95 -6.11 -3.36
C LEU A 82 1.92 -6.17 -2.25
N GLY A 83 1.65 -5.04 -1.61
CA GLY A 83 0.38 -4.77 -0.96
C GLY A 83 -0.47 -3.93 -1.90
N GLU A 84 -1.62 -4.46 -2.32
CA GLU A 84 -2.56 -3.80 -3.22
C GLU A 84 -3.76 -3.30 -2.43
N LEU A 85 -4.27 -2.11 -2.78
CA LEU A 85 -5.36 -1.49 -2.06
C LEU A 85 -6.22 -0.59 -2.93
N LEU A 86 -7.51 -0.59 -2.61
CA LEU A 86 -8.52 0.36 -3.06
C LEU A 86 -9.33 0.79 -1.83
N PHE A 87 -9.13 2.02 -1.39
CA PHE A 87 -9.98 2.64 -0.38
C PHE A 87 -11.25 3.20 -1.03
N GLY A 88 -12.35 3.26 -0.28
CA GLY A 88 -13.60 3.87 -0.76
C GLY A 88 -14.12 3.27 -2.07
N GLY A 89 -13.92 1.97 -2.27
CA GLY A 89 -14.33 1.25 -3.47
C GLY A 89 -15.85 1.10 -3.59
N TRP A 90 -16.30 0.01 -4.20
CA TRP A 90 -17.74 -0.24 -4.32
C TRP A 90 -18.42 -0.23 -2.94
N MET A 91 -19.54 0.50 -2.82
CA MET A 91 -20.26 0.75 -1.55
C MET A 91 -19.41 1.40 -0.43
N GLY A 92 -18.27 2.01 -0.77
CA GLY A 92 -17.38 2.65 0.20
C GLY A 92 -16.47 1.67 0.95
N PHE A 93 -16.39 0.40 0.54
CA PHE A 93 -15.53 -0.59 1.19
C PHE A 93 -14.06 -0.43 0.80
N THR A 94 -13.18 -0.92 1.68
CA THR A 94 -11.76 -1.12 1.39
C THR A 94 -11.55 -2.52 0.81
N TYR A 95 -10.85 -2.59 -0.31
CA TYR A 95 -10.42 -3.82 -0.96
C TYR A 95 -8.90 -3.90 -0.87
N PHE A 96 -8.37 -5.08 -0.52
CA PHE A 96 -6.93 -5.23 -0.33
C PHE A 96 -6.47 -6.67 -0.54
N ASP A 97 -5.21 -6.81 -0.95
CA ASP A 97 -4.53 -8.10 -0.97
C ASP A 97 -3.00 -7.97 -0.93
N VAL A 98 -2.37 -9.09 -0.56
CA VAL A 98 -0.93 -9.29 -0.75
C VAL A 98 -0.74 -10.10 -2.03
N SER A 99 0.02 -9.55 -2.96
CA SER A 99 0.13 -10.05 -4.33
C SER A 99 1.55 -10.48 -4.66
N ALA A 100 1.66 -11.72 -5.11
CA ALA A 100 2.88 -12.42 -5.48
C ALA A 100 3.10 -12.46 -6.99
N ILE A 101 2.26 -11.78 -7.77
CA ILE A 101 2.32 -11.81 -9.24
C ILE A 101 3.64 -11.26 -9.77
N VAL A 102 4.16 -10.19 -9.16
CA VAL A 102 5.35 -9.50 -9.67
C VAL A 102 6.63 -10.27 -9.35
N ASP A 103 6.90 -10.51 -8.07
CA ASP A 103 7.99 -11.39 -7.66
C ASP A 103 7.58 -12.23 -6.44
N PRO A 104 7.20 -13.51 -6.65
CA PRO A 104 6.85 -14.38 -5.55
C PRO A 104 8.07 -14.79 -4.71
N ASN A 105 9.30 -14.47 -5.12
CA ASN A 105 10.52 -14.82 -4.38
C ASN A 105 10.83 -13.82 -3.26
N ASP A 106 10.21 -12.65 -3.24
CA ASP A 106 10.27 -11.79 -2.08
C ASP A 106 9.50 -12.44 -0.92
N LYS A 107 10.23 -12.80 0.13
CA LYS A 107 9.67 -13.41 1.35
C LYS A 107 9.73 -12.47 2.54
N ASN A 108 10.30 -11.28 2.36
CA ASN A 108 10.72 -10.38 3.43
C ASN A 108 10.19 -8.95 3.28
N GLY A 109 9.58 -8.62 2.14
CA GLY A 109 8.85 -7.38 1.90
C GLY A 109 7.47 -7.43 2.56
N VAL A 110 6.41 -7.30 1.77
CA VAL A 110 5.02 -7.34 2.26
C VAL A 110 4.62 -8.77 2.64
N LYS A 111 4.08 -8.95 3.85
CA LYS A 111 3.77 -10.27 4.42
C LYS A 111 2.28 -10.50 4.61
N LEU A 112 1.65 -9.74 5.50
CA LEU A 112 0.25 -9.88 5.87
C LEU A 112 -0.43 -8.51 5.82
N MET A 113 -1.65 -8.45 5.33
CA MET A 113 -2.53 -7.28 5.38
C MET A 113 -3.85 -7.64 6.05
N TYR A 114 -4.36 -6.77 6.91
CA TYR A 114 -5.63 -6.98 7.62
C TYR A 114 -6.23 -5.68 8.18
N PRO A 115 -7.54 -5.63 8.45
CA PRO A 115 -8.19 -4.48 9.07
C PRO A 115 -7.69 -4.25 10.50
N ALA A 116 -7.45 -3.01 10.90
CA ALA A 116 -6.81 -2.69 12.18
C ALA A 116 -7.63 -3.11 13.41
N GLU A 117 -8.96 -3.00 13.34
CA GLU A 117 -9.86 -3.35 14.44
C GLU A 117 -10.30 -4.81 14.36
N ALA A 118 -10.87 -5.25 13.23
CA ALA A 118 -11.41 -6.60 13.10
C ALA A 118 -10.32 -7.68 12.97
N GLN A 119 -9.13 -7.32 12.48
CA GLN A 119 -7.99 -8.23 12.21
C GLN A 119 -8.28 -9.36 11.21
N GLN A 120 -9.49 -9.39 10.65
CA GLN A 120 -9.96 -10.33 9.64
C GLN A 120 -10.90 -9.59 8.67
N PRO A 121 -10.95 -9.98 7.39
CA PRO A 121 -10.13 -11.03 6.76
C PRO A 121 -8.64 -10.65 6.65
N THR A 122 -7.75 -11.64 6.56
CA THR A 122 -6.32 -11.42 6.28
C THR A 122 -5.98 -11.73 4.81
N SER A 123 -5.02 -11.03 4.22
CA SER A 123 -4.35 -11.40 2.96
C SER A 123 -2.85 -11.56 3.18
N GLY A 124 -2.21 -12.52 2.51
CA GLY A 124 -0.82 -12.91 2.73
C GLY A 124 -0.61 -13.89 3.89
N CYS A 125 0.63 -14.02 4.37
CA CYS A 125 1.02 -14.93 5.47
C CYS A 125 2.40 -14.59 6.07
N GLU A 126 2.66 -15.15 7.26
CA GLU A 126 3.95 -15.05 7.94
C GLU A 126 5.05 -15.87 7.26
N SER A 127 4.71 -17.04 6.70
CA SER A 127 5.64 -17.89 5.95
C SER A 127 5.09 -18.18 4.56
N PHE A 128 5.83 -17.76 3.53
CA PHE A 128 5.48 -17.98 2.12
C PHE A 128 6.20 -19.21 1.56
N PRO A 129 5.63 -19.91 0.56
CA PRO A 129 4.34 -19.63 -0.09
C PRO A 129 3.15 -20.04 0.78
N CYS A 130 1.98 -19.45 0.52
CA CYS A 130 0.73 -19.82 1.20
C CYS A 130 -0.47 -19.57 0.29
N ASN A 131 -1.60 -20.22 0.58
CA ASN A 131 -2.81 -20.11 -0.23
C ASN A 131 -3.67 -18.87 0.11
N ASN A 132 -3.06 -17.82 0.69
CA ASN A 132 -3.76 -16.60 1.10
C ASN A 132 -3.17 -15.33 0.48
N ALA A 133 -2.21 -15.46 -0.44
CA ALA A 133 -1.75 -14.37 -1.31
C ALA A 133 -2.24 -14.60 -2.74
N TYR A 134 -2.29 -13.52 -3.53
CA TYR A 134 -2.70 -13.51 -4.92
C TYR A 134 -1.52 -13.94 -5.82
N TYR A 135 -1.61 -15.08 -6.50
CA TYR A 135 -0.50 -15.59 -7.34
C TYR A 135 -0.81 -15.52 -8.84
N LEU A 136 -2.10 -15.54 -9.20
CA LEU A 136 -2.55 -15.53 -10.58
C LEU A 136 -3.58 -14.43 -10.82
N PRO A 137 -3.63 -13.81 -12.02
CA PRO A 137 -4.58 -12.73 -12.36
C PRO A 137 -6.08 -13.01 -12.16
N ASP A 138 -6.49 -14.26 -11.90
CA ASP A 138 -7.88 -14.68 -11.64
C ASP A 138 -8.08 -15.38 -10.28
N ASP A 139 -7.09 -15.29 -9.38
CA ASP A 139 -7.27 -15.79 -8.02
C ASP A 139 -8.36 -14.99 -7.29
N VAL A 140 -9.09 -15.56 -6.33
CA VAL A 140 -10.05 -14.80 -5.52
C VAL A 140 -9.44 -14.54 -4.14
N GLN A 141 -8.47 -13.63 -4.07
CA GLN A 141 -7.79 -13.29 -2.80
C GLN A 141 -7.92 -11.85 -2.37
N THR A 142 -8.50 -10.98 -3.19
CA THR A 142 -8.90 -9.64 -2.76
C THR A 142 -9.89 -9.78 -1.62
N LYS A 143 -9.49 -9.25 -0.47
CA LYS A 143 -10.28 -9.21 0.74
C LYS A 143 -11.00 -7.88 0.82
N VAL A 144 -12.10 -7.85 1.58
CA VAL A 144 -12.96 -6.67 1.70
C VAL A 144 -13.26 -6.39 3.16
N THR A 145 -13.22 -5.12 3.55
CA THR A 145 -13.58 -4.65 4.90
C THR A 145 -14.24 -3.27 4.84
N PRO A 146 -15.17 -2.93 5.76
CA PRO A 146 -15.64 -1.55 5.92
C PRO A 146 -14.58 -0.61 6.53
N GLU A 147 -13.52 -1.15 7.13
CA GLU A 147 -12.50 -0.32 7.78
C GLU A 147 -11.61 0.39 6.76
N THR A 148 -11.25 1.65 7.05
CA THR A 148 -10.30 2.43 6.25
C THR A 148 -8.89 2.44 6.84
N HIS A 149 -8.65 1.64 7.88
CA HIS A 149 -7.34 1.46 8.49
C HIS A 149 -6.89 0.01 8.32
N ILE A 150 -5.81 -0.18 7.55
CA ILE A 150 -5.19 -1.47 7.30
C ILE A 150 -3.86 -1.55 8.06
N ILE A 151 -3.56 -2.73 8.62
CA ILE A 151 -2.25 -3.07 9.12
C ILE A 151 -1.54 -3.93 8.08
N THR A 152 -0.28 -3.61 7.82
CA THR A 152 0.61 -4.38 6.96
C THR A 152 1.84 -4.81 7.74
N THR A 153 2.15 -6.10 7.77
CA THR A 153 3.40 -6.60 8.34
C THR A 153 4.48 -6.72 7.27
N LEU A 154 5.72 -6.47 7.68
CA LEU A 154 6.91 -6.53 6.82
C LEU A 154 7.97 -7.41 7.46
N GLY A 155 8.67 -8.20 6.66
CA GLY A 155 9.74 -9.05 7.16
C GLY A 155 9.29 -10.09 8.18
N GLY A 156 10.23 -10.59 8.98
CA GLY A 156 9.97 -11.56 10.05
C GLY A 156 10.88 -12.78 9.99
N SER A 157 10.81 -13.61 11.02
CA SER A 157 11.52 -14.90 11.03
C SER A 157 10.78 -15.90 10.15
N ALA A 158 11.48 -16.47 9.17
CA ALA A 158 10.95 -17.51 8.28
C ALA A 158 10.70 -18.82 9.03
#